data_AF-A0A4C8B8K5-F1
#
_entry.id   AF-A0A4C8B8K5-F1
#
_cell.length_a   1.000
_cell.length_b   1.000
_cell.length_c   1.000
_cell.angle_alpha   90.00
_cell.angle_beta   90.00
_cell.angle_gamma   90.00
#
_symmetry.space_group_name_H-M   'P 1'
#
loop_
_entity.id
_entity.type
_entity.pdbx_description
1 polymer ?
#
loop_
_entity_poly.entity_id
_entity_poly.type
_entity_poly.pdbx_seq_one_letter_code
_entity_poly.pdbx_strand_id
1 'polypeptide(L)' 'MTSFNINLNVTTKVETISDVALEISRLKVTIGILLAKLPPEQRDSFIADLKGVGLNEEASLYSNFNPKI' A
#
# COMPACT_ATOMS: atom_id res chain seq x y z
N MET A 1 -25.23 -14.88 2.33
CA MET A 1 -23.77 -14.73 2.33
C MET A 1 -23.26 -15.10 0.95
N THR A 2 -22.78 -14.14 0.17
CA THR A 2 -22.21 -14.38 -1.15
C THR A 2 -20.74 -14.80 -0.97
N SER A 3 -20.40 -16.02 -1.33
CA SER A 3 -19.03 -16.52 -1.30
C SER A 3 -18.25 -15.97 -2.49
N PHE A 4 -17.23 -15.14 -2.22
CA PHE A 4 -16.28 -14.69 -3.24
C PHE A 4 -15.14 -15.71 -3.35
N ASN A 5 -15.14 -16.51 -4.41
CA ASN A 5 -13.98 -17.34 -4.76
C ASN A 5 -13.01 -16.51 -5.60
N ILE A 6 -11.97 -15.99 -4.96
CA ILE A 6 -10.89 -15.25 -5.62
C ILE A 6 -9.78 -16.25 -5.96
N ASN A 7 -9.78 -16.76 -7.19
CA ASN A 7 -8.66 -17.53 -7.73
C ASN A 7 -7.67 -16.58 -8.42
N LEU A 8 -6.67 -16.12 -7.67
CA LEU A 8 -5.59 -15.27 -8.18
C LEU A 8 -4.35 -16.12 -8.44
N ASN A 9 -3.94 -16.22 -9.70
CA ASN A 9 -2.62 -16.71 -10.07
C ASN A 9 -1.81 -15.52 -10.60
N VAL A 10 -1.05 -14.88 -9.70
CA VAL A 10 -0.22 -13.73 -10.05
C VAL A 10 1.20 -14.23 -10.27
N THR A 11 1.69 -14.11 -11.50
CA THR A 11 3.07 -14.40 -11.85
C THR A 11 3.78 -13.10 -12.18
N THR A 12 4.92 -12.85 -11.52
CA THR A 12 5.78 -11.71 -11.81
C THR A 12 7.06 -12.24 -12.44
N LYS A 13 7.39 -11.72 -13.62
CA LYS A 13 8.66 -12.04 -14.29
C LYS A 13 9.68 -10.97 -13.93
N VAL A 14 10.76 -11.38 -13.29
CA VAL A 14 11.85 -10.50 -12.88
C VAL A 14 13.13 -11.07 -13.49
N GLU A 15 13.77 -10.31 -14.36
CA GLU A 15 15.06 -10.68 -14.96
C GLU A 15 16.21 -9.86 -14.37
N THR A 16 15.89 -8.66 -13.86
CA THR A 16 16.86 -7.71 -13.34
C THR A 16 16.43 -7.14 -11.99
N ILE A 17 17.39 -6.56 -11.25
CA ILE A 17 17.09 -5.80 -10.02
C ILE A 17 16.18 -4.59 -10.32
N SER A 18 16.28 -4.02 -11.52
CA SER A 18 15.40 -2.93 -11.95
C SER A 18 13.94 -3.38 -12.03
N ASP A 19 13.68 -4.62 -12.46
CA ASP A 19 12.32 -5.16 -12.51
C ASP A 19 11.76 -5.34 -11.10
N VAL A 20 12.59 -5.78 -10.14
CA VAL A 20 12.20 -5.85 -8.72
C VAL A 20 11.81 -4.47 -8.20
N ALA A 21 12.63 -3.45 -8.47
CA ALA A 21 12.38 -2.09 -8.02
C ALA A 21 11.07 -1.53 -8.59
N LEU A 22 10.76 -1.82 -9.85
CA LEU A 22 9.52 -1.43 -10.51
C LEU A 22 8.30 -2.09 -9.86
N GLU A 23 8.36 -3.40 -9.62
CA GLU A 23 7.26 -4.16 -9.03
C GLU A 23 7.01 -3.77 -7.57
N ILE A 24 8.07 -3.52 -6.78
CA ILE A 24 7.94 -2.95 -5.43
C ILE A 24 7.30 -1.57 -5.48
N SER A 25 7.69 -0.72 -6.44
CA SER A 25 7.11 0.61 -6.59
C SER A 25 5.61 0.54 -6.90
N ARG A 26 5.19 -0.37 -7.79
CA ARG A 26 3.78 -0.62 -8.11
C ARG A 26 2.99 -1.15 -6.91
N LEU A 27 3.59 -2.01 -6.11
CA LEU A 27 2.97 -2.52 -4.89
C LEU A 27 2.75 -1.40 -3.87
N LYS A 28 3.76 -0.54 -3.65
CA LYS A 28 3.64 0.62 -2.76
C LYS A 28 2.50 1.55 -3.18
N VAL A 29 2.38 1.84 -4.47
CA VAL A 29 1.27 2.65 -5.01
C VAL A 29 -0.08 1.97 -4.81
N THR A 30 -0.18 0.67 -5.07
CA THR A 30 -1.41 -0.11 -4.86
C THR A 30 -1.88 -0.03 -3.41
N ILE A 31 -0.96 -0.19 -2.45
CA ILE A 31 -1.25 -0.05 -1.02
C ILE A 31 -1.75 1.38 -0.72
N GLY A 32 -1.12 2.41 -1.28
CA GLY A 32 -1.56 3.80 -1.11
C GLY A 32 -2.99 4.04 -1.63
N ILE A 33 -3.35 3.46 -2.77
CA ILE A 33 -4.72 3.54 -3.32
C ILE A 33 -5.72 2.80 -2.43
N LEU A 34 -5.34 1.66 -1.85
CA LEU A 34 -6.19 0.94 -0.90
C LEU A 34 -6.39 1.75 0.38
N LEU A 35 -5.32 2.35 0.90
CA LEU A 35 -5.37 3.25 2.06
C LEU A 35 -6.35 4.41 1.81
N ALA A 36 -6.30 5.05 0.63
CA ALA A 36 -7.17 6.17 0.29
C ALA A 36 -8.67 5.82 0.34
N LYS A 37 -9.04 4.54 0.21
CA LYS A 37 -10.42 4.05 0.31
C LYS A 37 -10.89 3.86 1.76
N LEU A 38 -9.99 3.83 2.73
CA LEU A 38 -10.35 3.69 4.15
C LEU A 38 -10.93 5.01 4.70
N PRO A 39 -11.75 4.96 5.77
CA PRO A 39 -12.18 6.15 6.50
C PRO A 39 -11.00 6.98 7.02
N PRO A 40 -11.13 8.32 7.17
CA PRO A 40 -10.05 9.20 7.61
C PRO A 40 -9.34 8.74 8.89
N GLU A 41 -10.09 8.35 9.92
CA GLU A 41 -9.53 7.88 11.20
C GLU A 41 -8.65 6.63 11.04
N GLN A 42 -9.04 5.71 10.15
CA GLN A 42 -8.27 4.50 9.88
C GLN A 42 -7.01 4.82 9.06
N ARG A 43 -7.07 5.81 8.17
CA ARG A 43 -5.88 6.28 7.43
C ARG A 43 -4.87 6.91 8.38
N ASP A 44 -5.34 7.74 9.30
CA ASP A 44 -4.50 8.39 10.32
C ASP A 44 -3.87 7.35 11.27
N SER A 45 -4.64 6.34 11.71
CA SER A 45 -4.12 5.23 12.52
C SER A 45 -3.04 4.46 11.78
N PHE A 46 -3.27 4.08 10.51
CA PHE A 46 -2.26 3.37 9.71
C PHE A 46 -0.95 4.15 9.60
N ILE A 47 -1.02 5.47 9.35
CA ILE A 47 0.16 6.33 9.27
C ILE A 47 0.86 6.45 10.64
N ALA A 48 0.09 6.52 11.74
CA ALA A 48 0.63 6.57 13.10
C ALA A 48 1.35 5.26 13.46
N ASP A 49 0.79 4.12 13.10
CA ASP A 49 1.38 2.80 13.35
C ASP A 49 2.74 2.66 12.65
N LEU A 50 2.84 3.10 11.39
CA LEU A 50 4.11 3.12 10.66
C LEU A 50 5.18 3.96 11.37
N LYS A 51 4.81 5.14 11.88
CA LYS A 51 5.73 5.97 12.68
C LYS A 51 6.12 5.27 13.99
N GLY A 52 5.16 4.63 14.65
CA GLY A 52 5.37 3.93 15.92
C GLY A 52 6.38 2.79 15.84
N VAL A 53 6.51 2.13 14.68
CA VAL A 53 7.51 1.09 14.42
C VAL A 53 8.79 1.61 13.75
N GLY A 54 8.93 2.93 13.56
CA GLY A 54 10.13 3.57 13.00
C GLY A 54 10.16 3.70 11.47
N LEU A 55 9.08 3.36 10.76
CA LEU A 55 8.95 3.46 9.30
C LEU A 55 8.51 4.87 8.88
N ASN A 56 9.34 5.86 9.20
CA ASN A 56 9.02 7.27 9.00
C ASN A 56 8.93 7.66 7.51
N GLU A 57 9.76 7.07 6.66
CA GLU A 57 9.77 7.34 5.22
C GLU A 57 8.50 6.80 4.56
N GLU A 58 8.09 5.59 4.90
CA GLU A 58 6.83 4.98 4.46
C GLU A 58 5.63 5.77 4.97
N ALA A 59 5.64 6.18 6.24
CA ALA A 59 4.58 7.03 6.78
C ALA A 59 4.45 8.35 5.99
N SER A 60 5.58 8.95 5.60
CA SER A 60 5.60 10.15 4.77
C SER A 60 5.06 9.87 3.35
N LEU A 61 5.47 8.76 2.74
CA LEU A 61 4.98 8.32 1.43
C LEU A 61 3.45 8.17 1.45
N TYR A 62 2.92 7.42 2.41
CA TYR A 62 1.50 7.08 2.50
C TYR A 62 0.63 8.25 2.96
N SER A 63 1.20 9.24 3.65
CA SER A 63 0.51 10.50 3.95
C SER A 63 0.04 11.24 2.70
N ASN A 64 0.74 11.08 1.55
CA ASN A 64 0.31 11.67 0.26
C ASN A 64 -0.99 11.05 -0.28
N PHE A 65 -1.36 9.86 0.21
CA PHE A 65 -2.59 9.15 -0.15
C PHE A 65 -3.70 9.33 0.90
N ASN A 66 -3.50 10.21 1.88
CA ASN A 66 -4.49 10.55 2.91
C ASN A 66 -5.07 11.95 2.64
N PRO A 67 -6.08 12.07 1.76
CA PRO A 67 -6.69 13.36 1.48
C PRO A 67 -7.37 13.89 2.75
N LYS A 68 -7.02 15.13 3.12
CA LYS A 68 -7.68 15.87 4.21
C LYS A 68 -8.87 16.60 3.62
N ILE A 69 -10.00 15.90 3.54
CA ILE A 69 -11.29 16.47 3.14
C ILE A 69 -12.06 16.80 4.40
#